data_AF-E8V0U0-F1
#
_entry.id   AF-E8V0U0-F1
#
_cell.length_a   1.000
_cell.length_b   1.000
_cell.length_c   1.000
_cell.angle_alpha   90.00
_cell.angle_beta   90.00
_cell.angle_gamma   90.00
#
_symmetry.space_group_name_H-M   'P 1'
#
loop_
_entity.id
_entity.type
_entity.pdbx_description
1 polymer ?
#
loop_
_entity_poly.entity_id
_entity_poly.type
_entity_poly.pdbx_seq_one_letter_code
_entity_poly.pdbx_strand_id
1 'polypeptide(L)'
;MVVDQASVLRAFVAICAVQTNWAGKIVLVHALDEKGAAIAMAATMAGAVTLAIEGDPERARAALRAGCCDFVVSTLDEALRTMKNEVRKGVALSVGLVGEDALLMQEIRERGVVPDFDAERTPLTESGFEILSFVAANLNERRAFDADLLQTADPVQARWLTAAPKFFPRDLKRSYWTA
;
A
#
# COMPACT_ATOMS: atom_id res chain seq x y z
N MET A 1 10.50 -6.94 10.17
CA MET A 1 9.08 -6.81 9.82
C MET A 1 8.75 -7.87 8.80
N VAL A 2 7.63 -8.58 8.97
CA VAL A 2 7.13 -9.55 7.98
C VAL A 2 5.76 -9.06 7.59
N VAL A 3 5.56 -8.78 6.31
CA VAL A 3 4.27 -8.35 5.77
C VAL A 3 3.67 -9.54 5.03
N ASP A 4 2.44 -9.91 5.38
CA ASP A 4 1.73 -10.99 4.72
C ASP A 4 1.46 -10.66 3.24
N GLN A 5 1.72 -11.63 2.36
CA GLN A 5 1.53 -11.46 0.92
C GLN A 5 0.06 -11.21 0.57
N ALA A 6 -0.90 -11.81 1.28
CA ALA A 6 -2.31 -11.60 0.99
C ALA A 6 -2.75 -10.18 1.36
N SER A 7 -2.19 -9.59 2.43
CA SER A 7 -2.40 -8.19 2.78
C SER A 7 -1.91 -7.22 1.70
N VAL A 8 -0.71 -7.45 1.15
CA VAL A 8 -0.17 -6.64 0.03
C VAL A 8 -1.06 -6.76 -1.21
N LEU A 9 -1.48 -7.99 -1.55
CA LEU A 9 -2.34 -8.20 -2.72
C LEU A 9 -3.68 -7.48 -2.55
N ARG A 10 -4.35 -7.58 -1.40
CA ARG A 10 -5.61 -6.86 -1.14
C ARG A 10 -5.43 -5.35 -1.26
N ALA A 11 -4.32 -4.82 -0.75
CA ALA A 11 -4.00 -3.40 -0.88
C ALA A 11 -3.82 -3.00 -2.34
N PHE A 12 -3.11 -3.82 -3.12
CA PHE A 12 -2.88 -3.58 -4.54
C PHE A 12 -4.19 -3.50 -5.31
N VAL A 13 -5.09 -4.47 -5.06
CA VAL A 13 -6.42 -4.45 -5.67
C VAL A 13 -7.16 -3.16 -5.35
N ALA A 14 -7.19 -2.77 -4.08
CA ALA A 14 -7.93 -1.60 -3.64
C ALA A 14 -7.36 -0.31 -4.26
N ILE A 15 -6.04 -0.21 -4.38
CA ILE A 15 -5.35 0.91 -5.04
C ILE A 15 -5.69 0.96 -6.54
N CYS A 16 -5.68 -0.17 -7.24
CA CYS A 16 -6.05 -0.23 -8.65
C CYS A 16 -7.53 0.10 -8.91
N ALA A 17 -8.42 -0.20 -7.96
CA ALA A 17 -9.84 0.14 -8.05
C ALA A 17 -10.09 1.66 -7.93
N VAL A 18 -9.24 2.38 -7.20
CA VAL A 18 -9.34 3.85 -7.07
C VAL A 18 -8.87 4.53 -8.36
N GLN A 19 -7.80 4.04 -8.98
CA GLN A 19 -7.26 4.64 -10.19
C GLN A 19 -6.53 3.62 -11.08
N THR A 20 -6.74 3.74 -12.39
CA THR A 20 -6.19 2.83 -13.40
C THR A 20 -4.72 3.07 -13.74
N ASN A 21 -4.19 4.27 -13.45
CA ASN A 21 -2.79 4.62 -13.69
C ASN A 21 -2.23 5.45 -12.53
N TRP A 22 -1.22 4.91 -11.83
CA TRP A 22 -0.54 5.59 -10.73
C TRP A 22 0.82 6.20 -11.10
N ALA A 23 1.23 6.11 -12.37
CA ALA A 23 2.48 6.71 -12.80
C ALA A 23 2.48 8.22 -12.53
N GLY A 24 3.44 8.66 -11.71
CA GLY A 24 3.62 10.07 -11.35
C GLY A 24 2.60 10.59 -10.33
N LYS A 25 1.98 9.68 -9.58
CA LYS A 25 0.98 9.97 -8.56
C LYS A 25 1.53 9.66 -7.17
N ILE A 26 1.08 10.42 -6.18
CA ILE A 26 1.56 10.31 -4.80
C ILE A 26 0.51 9.62 -3.93
N VAL A 27 0.92 8.54 -3.26
CA VAL A 27 0.17 7.85 -2.21
C VAL A 27 0.78 8.19 -0.86
N LEU A 28 -0.04 8.68 0.07
CA LEU A 28 0.35 8.99 1.45
C LEU A 28 -0.12 7.87 2.40
N VAL A 29 0.77 7.44 3.28
CA VAL A 29 0.52 6.44 4.33
C VAL A 29 1.00 7.01 5.68
N HIS A 30 0.27 6.73 6.75
CA HIS A 30 0.48 7.35 8.07
C HIS A 30 1.10 6.43 9.14
N ALA A 31 1.61 5.27 8.73
CA ALA A 31 2.44 4.39 9.54
C ALA A 31 3.17 3.39 8.62
N LEU A 32 4.29 2.83 9.08
CA LEU A 32 4.96 1.67 8.49
C LEU A 32 4.80 0.44 9.40
N ASP A 33 3.60 0.27 9.96
CA ASP A 33 3.17 -1.00 10.54
C ASP A 33 2.84 -2.03 9.44
N GLU A 34 2.34 -3.21 9.81
CA GLU A 34 2.03 -4.26 8.84
C GLU A 34 1.05 -3.80 7.74
N LYS A 35 0.03 -3.00 8.12
CA LYS A 35 -0.99 -2.50 7.20
C LYS A 35 -0.41 -1.43 6.29
N GLY A 36 0.29 -0.45 6.86
CA GLY A 36 0.89 0.65 6.10
C GLY A 36 1.99 0.18 5.16
N ALA A 37 2.81 -0.78 5.60
CA ALA A 37 3.80 -1.41 4.74
C ALA A 37 3.16 -2.19 3.58
N ALA A 38 2.04 -2.88 3.82
CA ALA A 38 1.30 -3.54 2.75
C ALA A 38 0.76 -2.55 1.71
N ILE A 39 0.23 -1.40 2.16
CA ILE A 39 -0.23 -0.31 1.28
C ILE A 39 0.94 0.28 0.48
N ALA A 40 2.07 0.57 1.14
CA ALA A 40 3.24 1.15 0.48
C ALA A 40 3.81 0.22 -0.61
N MET A 41 3.89 -1.08 -0.32
CA MET A 41 4.30 -2.09 -1.31
C MET A 41 3.31 -2.16 -2.47
N ALA A 42 2.01 -2.17 -2.18
CA ALA A 42 0.95 -2.19 -3.18
C ALA A 42 0.94 -0.94 -4.07
N ALA A 43 1.11 0.25 -3.49
CA ALA A 43 1.20 1.51 -4.21
C ALA A 43 2.40 1.51 -5.17
N THR A 44 3.55 1.03 -4.69
CA THR A 44 4.76 0.86 -5.49
C THR A 44 4.54 -0.13 -6.64
N MET A 45 3.88 -1.26 -6.37
CA MET A 45 3.49 -2.24 -7.40
C MET A 45 2.53 -1.65 -8.44
N ALA A 46 1.66 -0.72 -8.05
CA ALA A 46 0.72 -0.04 -8.94
C ALA A 46 1.38 1.06 -9.79
N GLY A 47 2.65 1.41 -9.52
CA GLY A 47 3.38 2.45 -10.24
C GLY A 47 3.42 3.81 -9.53
N ALA A 48 2.88 3.89 -8.31
CA ALA A 48 2.82 5.13 -7.55
C ALA A 48 4.16 5.47 -6.87
N VAL A 49 4.32 6.75 -6.55
CA VAL A 49 5.30 7.20 -5.58
C VAL A 49 4.62 7.25 -4.21
N THR A 50 5.19 6.58 -3.21
CA THR A 50 4.63 6.49 -1.85
C THR A 50 5.45 7.37 -0.90
N LEU A 51 4.74 8.18 -0.10
CA LEU A 51 5.27 8.83 1.10
C LEU A 51 4.64 8.15 2.32
N ALA A 52 5.44 7.51 3.16
CA ALA A 52 4.98 6.84 4.37
C ALA A 52 5.55 7.54 5.61
N ILE A 53 4.70 8.18 6.41
CA ILE A 53 5.09 8.80 7.67
C ILE A 53 5.18 7.70 8.74
N GLU A 54 6.26 7.71 9.53
CA GLU A 54 6.45 6.75 10.62
C GLU A 54 7.09 7.43 11.84
N GLY A 55 6.41 7.36 12.99
CA GLY A 55 6.89 7.95 14.24
C GLY A 55 8.04 7.19 14.91
N ASP A 56 8.19 5.89 14.63
CA ASP A 56 9.25 5.04 15.18
C ASP A 56 10.39 4.82 14.15
N PRO A 57 11.58 5.39 14.37
CA PRO A 57 12.73 5.20 13.49
C PRO A 57 13.15 3.74 13.32
N GLU A 58 12.95 2.90 14.34
CA GLU A 58 13.30 1.48 14.27
C GLU A 58 12.34 0.70 13.38
N ARG A 59 11.04 1.05 13.39
CA ARG A 59 10.06 0.49 12.43
C ARG A 59 10.38 0.92 11.01
N ALA A 60 10.67 2.19 10.76
CA ALA A 60 11.06 2.67 9.43
C ALA A 60 12.30 1.93 8.90
N ARG A 61 13.33 1.76 9.75
CA ARG A 61 14.53 0.97 9.40
C ARG A 61 14.21 -0.50 9.18
N ALA A 62 13.29 -1.08 9.95
CA ALA A 62 12.85 -2.46 9.76
C ALA A 62 12.10 -2.64 8.44
N ALA A 63 11.31 -1.65 8.02
CA ALA A 63 10.62 -1.62 6.72
C ALA A 63 11.59 -1.54 5.55
N LEU A 64 12.61 -0.68 5.65
CA LEU A 64 13.70 -0.60 4.69
C LEU A 64 14.43 -1.93 4.54
N ARG A 65 14.83 -2.56 5.66
CA ARG A 65 15.51 -3.87 5.64
C ARG A 65 14.63 -4.99 5.06
N ALA A 66 13.32 -4.89 5.24
CA ALA A 66 12.35 -5.84 4.71
C ALA A 66 12.02 -5.60 3.22
N GLY A 67 12.49 -4.51 2.62
CA GLY A 67 12.17 -4.14 1.24
C GLY A 67 10.75 -3.59 1.06
N CYS A 68 10.10 -3.17 2.14
CA CYS A 68 8.77 -2.54 2.08
C CYS A 68 8.84 -1.05 1.69
N CYS A 69 10.04 -0.48 1.73
CA CYS A 69 10.33 0.91 1.43
C CYS A 69 11.75 1.03 0.83
N ASP A 70 11.96 1.94 -0.12
CA ASP A 70 13.23 2.09 -0.83
C ASP A 70 14.19 3.03 -0.08
N PHE A 71 13.64 4.10 0.51
CA PHE A 71 14.41 5.13 1.22
C PHE A 71 13.78 5.46 2.55
N VAL A 72 14.61 5.74 3.55
CA VAL A 72 14.17 6.32 4.82
C VAL A 72 14.89 7.64 5.01
N VAL A 73 14.12 8.69 5.28
CA VAL A 73 14.59 10.06 5.47
C VAL A 73 14.00 10.63 6.75
N SER A 74 14.61 11.69 7.28
CA SER A 74 14.20 12.31 8.56
C SER A 74 13.60 13.71 8.39
N THR A 75 13.50 14.21 7.16
CA THR A 75 12.94 15.53 6.87
C THR A 75 12.05 15.49 5.64
N LEU A 76 11.01 16.33 5.64
CA LEU A 76 10.11 16.46 4.50
C LEU A 76 10.84 16.99 3.26
N ASP A 77 11.83 17.88 3.44
CA ASP A 77 12.67 18.38 2.34
C ASP A 77 13.41 17.26 1.59
N GLU A 78 14.01 16.33 2.34
CA GLU A 78 14.69 15.18 1.75
C GLU A 78 13.70 14.24 1.05
N ALA A 79 12.52 14.02 1.66
CA ALA A 79 11.48 13.19 1.06
C ALA A 79 11.04 13.77 -0.29
N LEU A 80 10.67 15.06 -0.31
CA LEU A 80 10.22 15.75 -1.53
C LEU A 80 11.31 15.81 -2.59
N ARG A 81 12.58 16.05 -2.21
CA ARG A 81 13.70 16.04 -3.14
C ARG A 81 13.87 14.66 -3.80
N THR A 82 13.72 13.59 -3.03
CA THR A 82 13.86 12.21 -3.51
C THR A 82 12.72 11.85 -4.45
N MET A 83 11.48 12.17 -4.07
CA MET A 83 10.28 11.83 -4.83
C MET A 83 10.12 12.65 -6.12
N LYS A 84 10.54 13.92 -6.14
CA LYS A 84 10.26 14.87 -7.25
C LYS A 84 10.63 14.33 -8.64
N ASN A 85 11.79 13.70 -8.76
CA ASN A 85 12.25 13.18 -10.06
C ASN A 85 11.44 11.95 -10.51
N GLU A 86 11.10 11.07 -9.58
CA GLU A 86 10.40 9.82 -9.88
C GLU A 86 8.91 10.09 -10.17
N VAL A 87 8.30 11.03 -9.44
CA VAL A 87 6.97 11.58 -9.78
C VAL A 87 6.96 12.12 -11.21
N ARG A 88 7.97 12.91 -11.60
CA ARG A 88 8.05 13.48 -12.96
C ARG A 88 8.24 12.42 -14.06
N LYS A 89 8.99 11.35 -13.77
CA LYS A 89 9.25 10.27 -14.74
C LYS A 89 8.12 9.23 -14.79
N GLY A 90 7.23 9.22 -13.82
CA GLY A 90 6.22 8.18 -13.69
C GLY A 90 6.79 6.84 -13.21
N VAL A 91 7.86 6.89 -12.41
CA VAL A 91 8.55 5.71 -11.89
C VAL A 91 8.17 5.54 -10.42
N ALA A 92 7.84 4.31 -10.03
CA ALA A 92 7.46 4.00 -8.67
C ALA A 92 8.64 4.19 -7.71
N LEU A 93 8.33 4.67 -6.51
CA LEU A 93 9.30 4.88 -5.44
C LEU A 93 8.61 4.91 -4.08
N SER A 94 9.14 4.23 -3.07
CA SER A 94 8.64 4.31 -1.70
C SER A 94 9.62 5.03 -0.77
N VAL A 95 9.15 6.08 -0.08
CA VAL A 95 9.94 6.89 0.86
C VAL A 95 9.27 6.90 2.23
N GLY A 96 9.98 6.40 3.24
CA GLY A 96 9.62 6.46 4.65
C GLY A 96 10.16 7.73 5.29
N LEU A 97 9.28 8.59 5.80
CA LEU A 97 9.61 9.82 6.49
C LEU A 97 9.46 9.62 8.00
N VAL A 98 10.59 9.64 8.71
CA VAL A 98 10.60 9.50 10.17
C VAL A 98 10.20 10.81 10.82
N GLY A 99 9.12 10.79 11.60
CA GLY A 99 8.66 11.94 12.37
C GLY A 99 7.23 11.78 12.88
N GLU A 100 6.82 12.73 13.71
CA GLU A 100 5.47 12.75 14.26
C GLU A 100 4.45 13.13 13.19
N ASP A 101 3.44 12.28 13.00
CA ASP A 101 2.43 12.45 11.96
C ASP A 101 1.72 13.81 12.02
N ALA A 102 1.28 14.22 13.21
CA ALA A 102 0.56 15.49 13.37
C ALA A 102 1.38 16.71 12.91
N LEU A 103 2.68 16.72 13.23
CA LEU A 103 3.61 17.79 12.85
C LEU A 103 3.92 17.77 11.36
N LEU A 104 4.23 16.59 10.82
CA LEU A 104 4.54 16.43 9.40
C LEU A 104 3.33 16.73 8.52
N MET A 105 2.12 16.37 8.95
CA MET A 105 0.89 16.69 8.23
C MET A 105 0.53 18.18 8.27
N GLN A 106 0.92 18.89 9.33
CA GLN A 106 0.86 20.36 9.32
C GLN A 106 1.84 20.92 8.28
N GLU A 107 3.10 20.47 8.29
CA GLU A 107 4.13 20.93 7.38
C GLU A 107 3.80 20.65 5.90
N ILE A 108 3.29 19.45 5.59
CA ILE A 108 2.81 19.03 4.27
C ILE A 108 1.72 19.99 3.76
N ARG A 109 0.76 20.36 4.62
CA ARG A 109 -0.31 21.30 4.29
C ARG A 109 0.20 22.72 4.07
N GLU A 110 1.07 23.21 4.94
CA GLU A 110 1.67 24.55 4.83
C GLU A 110 2.50 24.71 3.55
N ARG A 111 3.18 23.63 3.13
CA ARG A 111 3.98 23.59 1.90
C ARG A 111 3.16 23.30 0.64
N GLY A 112 1.85 23.08 0.76
CA GLY A 112 0.95 22.81 -0.37
C GLY A 112 1.22 21.49 -1.08
N VAL A 113 1.78 20.50 -0.37
CA VAL A 113 1.98 19.16 -0.91
C VAL A 113 0.63 18.43 -0.86
N VAL A 114 0.07 18.13 -2.03
CA VAL A 114 -1.22 17.45 -2.16
C VAL A 114 -0.97 16.03 -2.66
N PRO A 115 -1.14 14.99 -1.82
CA PRO A 115 -1.12 13.61 -2.30
C PRO A 115 -2.34 13.35 -3.20
N ASP A 116 -2.19 12.50 -4.21
CA ASP A 116 -3.32 12.06 -5.03
C ASP A 116 -4.21 11.09 -4.27
N PHE A 117 -3.64 10.40 -3.28
CA PHE A 117 -4.36 9.48 -2.41
C PHE A 117 -3.80 9.48 -1.00
N ASP A 118 -4.68 9.59 -0.01
CA ASP A 118 -4.36 9.50 1.41
C ASP A 118 -5.02 8.24 1.97
N ALA A 119 -4.21 7.27 2.40
CA ALA A 119 -4.68 5.94 2.78
C ALA A 119 -5.48 5.91 4.09
N GLU A 120 -5.40 6.94 4.93
CA GLU A 120 -6.21 7.03 6.16
C GLU A 120 -7.44 7.92 5.98
N ARG A 121 -7.36 8.95 5.15
CA ARG A 121 -8.46 9.92 4.97
C ARG A 121 -9.34 9.66 3.77
N THR A 122 -8.86 8.88 2.80
CA THR A 122 -9.72 8.39 1.73
C THR A 122 -10.40 7.15 2.27
N PRO A 123 -11.74 7.13 2.38
CA PRO A 123 -12.45 5.93 2.69
C PRO A 123 -12.24 4.94 1.55
N LEU A 124 -11.22 4.11 1.69
CA LEU A 124 -11.31 2.73 1.28
C LEU A 124 -12.45 2.02 2.04
N THR A 125 -13.18 2.71 2.92
CA THR A 125 -14.27 2.27 3.78
C THR A 125 -15.67 2.36 3.17
N GLU A 126 -15.86 2.89 1.95
CA GLU A 126 -17.12 2.61 1.24
C GLU A 126 -17.05 1.37 0.33
N SER A 127 -15.86 0.80 0.01
CA SER A 127 -15.78 -0.45 -0.78
C SER A 127 -14.50 -1.30 -0.71
N GLY A 128 -13.42 -0.87 -0.05
CA GLY A 128 -12.08 -1.42 -0.28
C GLY A 128 -11.41 -2.06 0.94
N PHE A 129 -10.77 -1.31 1.82
CA PHE A 129 -9.60 -1.82 2.51
C PHE A 129 -9.85 -2.32 3.93
N GLU A 130 -10.71 -1.65 4.71
CA GLU A 130 -11.26 -2.27 5.92
C GLU A 130 -12.25 -3.38 5.55
N ILE A 131 -13.09 -3.14 4.54
CA ILE A 131 -14.07 -4.09 4.01
C ILE A 131 -13.39 -5.35 3.46
N LEU A 132 -12.27 -5.31 2.74
CA LEU A 132 -11.65 -6.53 2.19
C LEU A 132 -10.91 -7.37 3.23
N SER A 133 -10.58 -6.81 4.39
CA SER A 133 -10.14 -7.60 5.54
C SER A 133 -11.31 -8.21 6.33
N PHE A 134 -12.50 -7.58 6.31
CA PHE A 134 -13.62 -7.89 7.21
C PHE A 134 -14.92 -8.43 6.56
N VAL A 135 -15.17 -8.18 5.26
CA VAL A 135 -16.48 -8.41 4.59
C VAL A 135 -16.50 -9.64 3.70
N ALA A 136 -15.36 -10.22 3.34
CA ALA A 136 -15.39 -11.56 2.76
C ALA A 136 -15.52 -12.60 3.89
N ALA A 137 -16.73 -12.66 4.46
CA ALA A 137 -17.13 -13.54 5.55
C ALA A 137 -17.08 -15.01 5.07
N ASN A 138 -17.23 -15.23 3.77
CA ASN A 138 -17.15 -16.54 3.16
C ASN A 138 -16.34 -16.56 1.86
N LEU A 139 -16.08 -17.78 1.39
CA LEU A 139 -15.24 -18.07 0.24
C LEU A 139 -15.78 -17.53 -1.09
N ASN A 140 -17.10 -17.41 -1.24
CA ASN A 140 -17.72 -17.06 -2.51
C ASN A 140 -17.58 -15.57 -2.82
N GLU A 141 -17.70 -14.72 -1.80
CA GLU A 141 -17.45 -13.28 -1.92
C GLU A 141 -16.00 -12.98 -2.34
N ARG A 142 -15.02 -13.74 -1.79
CA ARG A 142 -13.61 -13.64 -2.21
C ARG A 142 -13.43 -13.97 -3.69
N ARG A 143 -14.06 -15.06 -4.15
CA ARG A 143 -13.96 -15.53 -5.55
C ARG A 143 -14.62 -14.58 -6.54
N ALA A 144 -15.75 -13.97 -6.17
CA ALA A 144 -16.45 -13.01 -7.02
C ALA A 144 -15.58 -11.75 -7.25
N PHE A 145 -14.91 -11.30 -6.19
CA PHE A 145 -13.99 -10.17 -6.26
C PHE A 145 -12.74 -10.46 -7.11
N ASP A 146 -12.10 -11.62 -6.90
CA ASP A 146 -10.96 -12.05 -7.71
C ASP A 146 -11.32 -12.13 -9.21
N ALA A 147 -12.54 -12.58 -9.52
CA ALA A 147 -13.04 -12.71 -10.89
C ALA A 147 -13.31 -11.36 -11.57
N ASP A 148 -13.78 -10.36 -10.82
CA ASP A 148 -13.95 -8.99 -11.33
C ASP A 148 -12.60 -8.35 -11.64
N LEU A 149 -11.62 -8.59 -10.76
CA LEU A 149 -10.27 -8.04 -10.93
C LEU A 149 -9.52 -8.62 -12.13
N LEU A 150 -9.65 -9.93 -12.36
CA LEU A 150 -9.05 -10.58 -13.52
C LEU A 150 -9.59 -10.04 -14.86
N GLN A 151 -10.76 -9.39 -14.87
CA GLN A 151 -11.31 -8.77 -16.08
C GLN A 151 -10.66 -7.43 -16.42
N THR A 152 -10.12 -6.73 -15.41
CA THR A 152 -9.57 -5.37 -15.56
C THR A 152 -8.04 -5.33 -15.50
N ALA A 153 -7.40 -6.41 -15.08
CA ALA A 153 -5.96 -6.55 -14.95
C ALA A 153 -5.23 -6.62 -16.30
N ASP A 154 -4.07 -5.97 -16.41
CA ASP A 154 -3.18 -6.12 -17.56
C ASP A 154 -2.58 -7.56 -17.62
N PRO A 155 -1.97 -8.00 -18.74
CA PRO A 155 -1.48 -9.38 -18.88
C PRO A 155 -0.42 -9.80 -17.85
N VAL A 156 0.37 -8.85 -17.33
CA VAL A 156 1.35 -9.11 -16.28
C VAL A 156 0.60 -9.29 -14.97
N GLN A 157 -0.26 -8.34 -14.60
CA GLN A 157 -1.11 -8.39 -13.41
C GLN A 157 -2.00 -9.65 -13.38
N ALA A 158 -2.63 -10.00 -14.49
CA ALA A 158 -3.47 -11.20 -14.62
C ALA A 158 -2.68 -12.49 -14.38
N ARG A 159 -1.44 -12.58 -14.88
CA ARG A 159 -0.55 -13.74 -14.65
C ARG A 159 -0.22 -13.89 -13.15
N TRP A 160 0.02 -12.78 -12.47
CA TRP A 160 0.29 -12.75 -11.03
C TRP A 160 -0.95 -13.07 -10.19
N LEU A 161 -2.09 -12.46 -10.49
CA LEU A 161 -3.38 -12.72 -9.84
C LEU A 161 -3.82 -14.19 -9.99
N THR A 162 -3.55 -14.80 -11.15
CA THR A 162 -3.81 -16.23 -11.41
C THR A 162 -2.87 -17.16 -10.62
N ALA A 163 -1.67 -16.70 -10.25
CA ALA A 163 -0.68 -17.47 -9.48
C ALA A 163 -0.82 -17.31 -7.96
N ALA A 164 -1.43 -16.22 -7.50
CA ALA A 164 -1.80 -15.94 -6.11
C ALA A 164 -2.82 -16.88 -5.41
N PRO A 165 -3.63 -17.76 -6.07
CA PRO A 165 -4.65 -18.59 -5.42
C PRO A 165 -4.15 -19.62 -4.39
N LYS A 166 -2.83 -19.77 -4.23
CA LYS A 166 -2.24 -20.57 -3.13
C LYS A 166 -2.30 -19.85 -1.78
N PHE A 167 -2.43 -18.53 -1.75
CA PHE A 167 -2.34 -17.72 -0.53
C PHE A 167 -3.69 -17.21 -0.02
N PHE A 168 -4.76 -17.39 -0.80
CA PHE A 168 -6.13 -17.29 -0.33
C PHE A 168 -6.57 -18.70 0.08
N PRO A 169 -6.63 -19.06 1.38
CA PRO A 169 -7.10 -20.38 1.77
C PRO A 169 -8.52 -20.55 1.24
N ARG A 170 -8.71 -21.57 0.38
CA ARG A 170 -10.00 -21.93 -0.22
C ARG A 170 -10.93 -22.68 0.75
N ASP A 171 -10.51 -22.79 2.00
CA ASP A 171 -11.22 -23.41 3.10
C ASP A 171 -11.00 -22.53 4.34
N LEU A 172 -12.07 -22.27 5.11
CA LEU A 172 -12.01 -21.52 6.37
C LEU A 172 -11.31 -22.31 7.49
N LYS A 173 -10.98 -23.58 7.26
CA LYS A 173 -10.26 -24.42 8.21
C LYS A 173 -8.77 -24.46 7.92
N ARG A 174 -8.00 -23.54 8.52
CA ARG A 174 -6.64 -23.86 9.01
C ARG A 174 -6.16 -22.85 10.04
N SER A 175 -6.19 -23.31 11.29
CA SER A 175 -5.36 -22.87 12.40
C SER A 175 -3.89 -23.08 12.05
N TYR A 176 -3.06 -22.04 12.16
CA TYR A 176 -1.60 -22.20 12.00
C TYR A 176 -0.88 -22.54 13.31
N TRP A 177 -1.60 -22.72 14.41
CA TRP A 177 -1.09 -23.34 15.63
C TRP A 177 -2.23 -24.10 16.30
N THR A 178 -2.18 -25.43 16.35
CA THR A 178 -3.06 -26.22 17.21
C THR A 178 -2.44 -26.36 18.60
N ALA A 179 -3.28 -26.30 19.61
CA ALA A 179 -3.45 -27.48 20.46
C ALA A 179 -4.79 -28.11 20.08
#